data_AF-A7TB01-F1
#
_entry.id   AF-A7TB01-F1
#
_cell.length_a   1.000
_cell.length_b   1.000
_cell.length_c   1.000
_cell.angle_alpha   90.00
_cell.angle_beta   90.00
_cell.angle_gamma   90.00
#
_symmetry.space_group_name_H-M   'P 1'
#
loop_
_entity.id
_entity.type
_entity.pdbx_description
1 polymer ?
#
loop_
_entity_poly.entity_id
_entity_poly.type
_entity_poly.pdbx_seq_one_letter_code
_entity_poly.pdbx_strand_id
1 'polypeptide(L)'
;MDSLLVYHFQYHNWSAHGMPPRMNGLVFLHEQVQKIQSTEDHGPTVVHCSDGAGRTGVFLALAISIERLEAEDTVDIFQTVRWLRSQRPALVGSIEQYSCCYQAVKSYLSWRTRATNDYCTA
;
A
#
# COMPACT_ATOMS: atom_id res chain seq x y z
N MET A 1 -34.51 8.61 0.14
CA MET A 1 -33.47 7.64 0.55
C MET A 1 -32.17 8.21 0.08
N ASP A 2 -31.29 8.56 0.99
CA ASP A 2 -29.97 9.08 0.62
C ASP A 2 -29.14 7.93 0.03
N SER A 3 -28.58 8.14 -1.16
CA SER A 3 -27.72 7.18 -1.85
C SER A 3 -26.27 7.56 -1.66
N LEU A 4 -25.42 6.59 -1.35
CA LEU A 4 -23.97 6.77 -1.24
C LEU A 4 -23.29 6.22 -2.49
N LEU A 5 -22.31 6.96 -3.01
CA LEU A 5 -21.42 6.49 -4.07
C LEU A 5 -20.25 5.73 -3.43
N VAL A 6 -19.96 4.53 -3.93
CA VAL A 6 -18.85 3.69 -3.44
C VAL A 6 -17.89 3.39 -4.59
N TYR A 7 -16.61 3.70 -4.37
CA TYR A 7 -15.53 3.33 -5.28
C TYR A 7 -14.89 2.02 -4.84
N HIS A 8 -14.83 1.04 -5.75
CA HIS A 8 -14.22 -0.26 -5.48
C HIS A 8 -13.03 -0.50 -6.41
N PHE A 9 -11.83 -0.62 -5.82
CA PHE A 9 -10.59 -0.87 -6.55
C PHE A 9 -10.17 -2.34 -6.43
N GLN A 10 -10.18 -3.06 -7.54
CA GLN A 10 -9.79 -4.47 -7.57
C GLN A 10 -8.40 -4.66 -8.18
N TYR A 11 -7.46 -5.18 -7.37
CA TYR A 11 -6.13 -5.55 -7.86
C TYR A 11 -6.10 -6.99 -8.35
N HIS A 12 -5.98 -7.16 -9.67
CA HIS A 12 -6.02 -8.48 -10.31
C HIS A 12 -4.66 -9.20 -10.37
N ASN A 13 -3.55 -8.46 -10.28
CA ASN A 13 -2.20 -9.00 -10.51
C ASN A 13 -1.55 -9.61 -9.25
N TRP A 14 -2.35 -10.28 -8.42
CA TRP A 14 -1.88 -11.05 -7.26
C TRP A 14 -2.49 -12.45 -7.29
N SER A 15 -1.72 -13.42 -7.79
CA SER A 15 -2.15 -14.83 -7.88
C SER A 15 -2.57 -15.37 -6.51
N ALA A 16 -3.50 -16.34 -6.48
CA ALA A 16 -3.93 -17.02 -5.25
C ALA A 16 -2.74 -17.56 -4.44
N HIS A 17 -1.79 -18.17 -5.15
CA HIS A 17 -0.55 -18.72 -4.63
C HIS A 17 0.63 -17.88 -5.17
N GLY A 18 1.34 -17.20 -4.28
CA GLY A 18 2.54 -16.43 -4.63
C GLY A 18 2.44 -14.93 -4.32
N MET A 19 3.38 -14.20 -4.91
CA MET A 19 3.59 -12.77 -4.71
C MET A 19 3.27 -12.02 -6.01
N PRO A 20 2.90 -10.74 -5.95
CA PRO A 20 2.67 -9.97 -7.16
C PRO A 20 3.96 -9.94 -8.00
N PRO A 21 3.89 -10.12 -9.33
CA PRO A 21 5.07 -10.24 -10.18
C PRO A 21 5.88 -8.95 -10.25
N ARG A 22 5.22 -7.81 -10.00
CA ARG A 22 5.85 -6.49 -9.90
C ARG A 22 5.12 -5.67 -8.85
N MET A 23 5.90 -4.95 -8.03
CA MET A 23 5.34 -4.16 -6.93
C MET A 23 4.77 -2.81 -7.35
N ASN A 24 5.14 -2.32 -8.54
CA ASN A 24 4.63 -1.05 -9.07
C ASN A 24 3.09 -1.02 -9.17
N GLY A 25 2.45 -2.17 -9.37
CA GLY A 25 1.00 -2.26 -9.38
C GLY A 25 0.34 -1.94 -8.03
N LEU A 26 1.00 -2.28 -6.91
CA LEU A 26 0.50 -1.94 -5.57
C LEU A 26 0.68 -0.45 -5.27
N VAL A 27 1.80 0.13 -5.74
CA VAL A 27 2.04 1.58 -5.66
C VAL A 27 0.96 2.34 -6.45
N PHE A 28 0.70 1.92 -7.69
CA PHE A 28 -0.35 2.51 -8.52
C PHE A 28 -1.73 2.39 -7.88
N LEU A 29 -2.06 1.23 -7.29
CA LEU A 29 -3.32 1.04 -6.55
C LEU A 29 -3.44 2.05 -5.40
N HIS A 30 -2.38 2.23 -4.61
CA HIS A 30 -2.35 3.21 -3.52
C HIS A 30 -2.59 4.63 -4.05
N GLU A 31 -1.91 5.03 -5.14
CA GLU A 31 -2.12 6.34 -5.77
C GLU A 31 -3.57 6.57 -6.21
N GLN A 32 -4.22 5.56 -6.81
CA GLN A 32 -5.63 5.68 -7.24
C GLN A 32 -6.57 5.82 -6.04
N VAL A 33 -6.32 5.08 -4.96
CA VAL A 33 -7.10 5.19 -3.71
C VAL A 33 -6.93 6.57 -3.09
N GLN A 34 -5.69 7.05 -2.95
CA GLN A 34 -5.39 8.38 -2.39
C GLN A 34 -5.97 9.51 -3.24
N LYS A 35 -5.97 9.35 -4.57
CA LYS A 35 -6.59 10.32 -5.48
C LYS A 35 -8.08 10.50 -5.20
N ILE A 36 -8.82 9.42 -4.92
CA ILE A 36 -10.24 9.53 -4.54
C ILE A 36 -10.39 10.05 -3.11
N GLN A 37 -9.57 9.56 -2.17
CA GLN A 37 -9.65 9.95 -0.76
C GLN A 37 -9.35 11.44 -0.54
N SER A 38 -8.59 12.07 -1.43
CA SER A 38 -8.26 13.50 -1.37
C SER A 38 -9.30 14.43 -2.01
N THR A 39 -10.28 13.93 -2.76
CA THR A 39 -11.30 14.80 -3.37
C THR A 39 -12.40 15.18 -2.39
N GLU A 40 -12.86 14.22 -1.58
CA GLU A 40 -13.96 14.39 -0.63
C GLU A 40 -13.73 13.48 0.59
N ASP A 41 -14.41 13.76 1.70
CA ASP A 41 -14.39 12.88 2.86
C ASP A 41 -15.27 11.65 2.63
N HIS A 42 -14.66 10.58 2.12
CA HIS A 42 -15.31 9.28 1.90
C HIS A 42 -15.33 8.39 3.16
N GLY A 43 -14.85 8.90 4.30
CA GLY A 43 -14.61 8.08 5.49
C GLY A 43 -13.44 7.09 5.32
N PRO A 44 -13.36 6.04 6.15
CA PRO A 44 -12.22 5.12 6.15
C PRO A 44 -12.19 4.21 4.91
N THR A 45 -11.02 4.05 4.31
CA THR A 45 -10.81 3.07 3.23
C THR A 45 -10.94 1.64 3.76
N VAL A 46 -11.82 0.85 3.15
CA VAL A 46 -11.95 -0.59 3.43
C VAL A 46 -10.96 -1.38 2.57
N VAL A 47 -10.08 -2.14 3.21
CA VAL A 47 -9.11 -3.03 2.54
C VAL A 47 -9.40 -4.47 2.90
N HIS A 48 -9.54 -5.36 1.91
CA HIS A 48 -9.76 -6.78 2.15
C HIS A 48 -9.01 -7.67 1.16
N CYS A 49 -8.80 -8.93 1.56
CA CYS A 49 -8.40 -10.02 0.68
C CYS A 49 -9.33 -11.22 0.92
N SER A 50 -8.80 -12.42 1.14
CA SER A 50 -9.61 -13.59 1.51
C SER A 50 -9.84 -13.67 3.02
N ASP A 51 -8.77 -13.56 3.81
CA ASP A 51 -8.76 -13.63 5.29
C ASP A 51 -8.59 -12.25 5.97
N GLY A 52 -8.35 -11.21 5.16
CA GLY A 52 -8.03 -9.87 5.64
C GLY A 52 -6.71 -9.80 6.43
N ALA A 53 -5.76 -10.70 6.18
CA ALA A 53 -4.50 -10.77 6.91
C ALA A 53 -3.28 -10.62 6.00
N GLY A 54 -3.09 -11.53 5.04
CA GLY A 54 -1.86 -11.58 4.24
C GLY A 54 -1.66 -10.37 3.33
N ARG A 55 -2.46 -10.30 2.26
CA ARG A 55 -2.34 -9.24 1.23
C ARG A 55 -2.78 -7.88 1.75
N THR A 56 -3.83 -7.88 2.58
CA THR A 56 -4.28 -6.69 3.31
C THR A 56 -3.12 -6.11 4.13
N GLY A 57 -2.40 -6.94 4.89
CA GLY A 57 -1.27 -6.48 5.69
C GLY A 57 -0.15 -5.87 4.85
N VAL A 58 0.17 -6.46 3.69
CA VAL A 58 1.19 -5.91 2.78
C VAL A 58 0.76 -4.57 2.20
N PHE A 59 -0.49 -4.44 1.76
CA PHE A 59 -1.01 -3.18 1.22
C PHE A 59 -1.04 -2.07 2.30
N LEU A 60 -1.51 -2.39 3.50
CA LEU A 60 -1.52 -1.45 4.62
C LEU A 60 -0.09 -1.03 5.03
N ALA A 61 0.85 -1.98 5.08
CA ALA A 61 2.25 -1.67 5.39
C ALA A 61 2.87 -0.74 4.34
N LEU A 62 2.57 -0.97 3.06
CA LEU A 62 2.98 -0.07 1.98
C LEU A 62 2.38 1.33 2.15
N ALA A 63 1.07 1.44 2.32
CA ALA A 63 0.37 2.72 2.42
C ALA A 63 0.90 3.58 3.58
N ILE A 64 1.02 2.98 4.78
CA ILE A 64 1.56 3.66 5.96
C ILE A 64 3.03 4.07 5.74
N SER A 65 3.82 3.22 5.09
CA SER A 65 5.23 3.53 4.83
C SER A 65 5.40 4.66 3.82
N ILE A 66 4.52 4.76 2.82
CA ILE A 66 4.51 5.88 1.86
C ILE A 66 4.15 7.18 2.58
N GLU A 67 3.09 7.19 3.39
CA GLU A 67 2.69 8.37 4.17
C GLU A 67 3.82 8.84 5.11
N ARG A 68 4.50 7.91 5.79
CA ARG A 68 5.67 8.22 6.63
C ARG A 68 6.87 8.75 5.83
N LEU A 69 7.12 8.19 4.65
CA LEU A 69 8.15 8.68 3.75
C LEU A 69 7.88 10.10 3.26
N GLU A 70 6.64 10.42 2.95
CA GLU A 70 6.25 11.74 2.46
C GLU A 70 6.26 12.79 3.57
N ALA A 71 5.86 12.41 4.79
CA ALA A 71 5.81 13.32 5.94
C ALA A 71 7.16 13.51 6.65
N GLU A 72 7.94 12.44 6.79
CA GLU A 72 9.09 12.38 7.70
C GLU A 72 10.40 11.94 7.02
N ASP A 73 10.36 11.54 5.75
CA ASP A 73 11.49 10.91 4.99
C ASP A 73 12.12 9.71 5.72
N THR A 74 11.29 8.95 6.46
CA THR A 74 11.71 7.73 7.16
C THR A 74 10.86 6.53 6.79
N VAL A 75 11.46 5.33 6.89
CA VAL A 75 10.79 4.04 6.73
C VAL A 75 11.24 3.10 7.82
N ASP A 76 10.29 2.51 8.53
CA ASP A 76 10.53 1.37 9.42
C ASP A 76 9.46 0.30 9.19
N ILE A 77 9.77 -0.64 8.30
CA ILE A 77 8.86 -1.76 7.96
C ILE A 77 8.63 -2.66 9.17
N PHE A 78 9.64 -2.85 10.02
CA PHE A 78 9.52 -3.71 11.19
C PHE A 78 8.52 -3.13 12.18
N GLN A 79 8.68 -1.86 12.55
CA GLN A 79 7.75 -1.20 13.48
C GLN A 79 6.36 -1.05 12.86
N THR A 80 6.27 -0.77 11.55
CA THR A 80 4.99 -0.69 10.84
C THR A 80 4.22 -2.02 10.91
N VAL A 81 4.86 -3.14 10.57
CA VAL A 81 4.22 -4.46 10.62
C VAL A 81 3.94 -4.89 12.07
N ARG A 82 4.83 -4.59 13.01
CA ARG A 82 4.60 -4.84 14.44
C ARG A 82 3.38 -4.08 14.94
N TRP A 83 3.24 -2.81 14.58
CA TRP A 83 2.10 -1.99 14.94
C TRP A 83 0.82 -2.51 14.29
N LEU A 84 0.83 -2.84 12.99
CA LEU A 84 -0.31 -3.46 12.32
C LEU A 84 -0.77 -4.73 13.05
N ARG A 85 0.17 -5.61 13.44
CA ARG A 85 -0.14 -6.84 14.17
C ARG A 85 -0.71 -6.60 15.58
N SER A 86 -0.48 -5.43 16.18
CA SER A 86 -1.15 -5.06 17.44
C SER A 86 -2.61 -4.66 17.24
N GLN A 87 -2.97 -4.20 16.04
CA GLN A 87 -4.34 -3.83 15.68
C GLN A 87 -5.15 -5.03 15.17
N ARG A 88 -4.53 -5.92 14.39
CA ARG A 88 -5.14 -7.16 13.90
C ARG A 88 -4.10 -8.29 13.84
N PRO A 89 -4.34 -9.42 14.54
CA PRO A 89 -3.42 -10.56 14.51
C PRO A 89 -3.16 -11.09 13.10
N ALA A 90 -1.98 -11.69 12.91
CA ALA A 90 -1.56 -12.38 11.69
C ALA A 90 -1.45 -11.53 10.41
N LEU A 91 -1.56 -10.19 10.47
CA LEU A 91 -1.22 -9.33 9.33
C LEU A 91 0.21 -9.60 8.85
N VAL A 92 0.38 -9.73 7.52
CA VAL A 92 1.65 -10.13 6.88
C VAL A 92 2.10 -11.50 7.41
N GLY A 93 1.39 -12.56 7.04
CA GLY A 93 1.49 -13.88 7.66
C GLY A 93 2.72 -14.72 7.27
N SER A 94 3.42 -14.38 6.19
CA SER A 94 4.59 -15.14 5.71
C SER A 94 5.83 -14.28 5.51
N ILE A 95 7.01 -14.91 5.48
CA ILE A 95 8.28 -14.22 5.24
C ILE A 95 8.35 -13.61 3.84
N GLU A 96 7.72 -14.24 2.86
CA GLU A 96 7.60 -13.74 1.49
C GLU A 96 6.75 -12.48 1.45
N GLN A 97 5.64 -12.43 2.19
CA GLN A 97 4.82 -11.23 2.33
C GLN A 97 5.57 -10.11 3.03
N TYR A 98 6.34 -10.42 4.07
CA TYR A 98 7.18 -9.43 4.76
C TYR A 98 8.27 -8.86 3.84
N SER A 99 8.90 -9.71 3.02
CA SER A 99 9.82 -9.29 1.96
C SER A 99 9.12 -8.40 0.92
N CYS A 100 7.88 -8.70 0.57
CA CYS A 100 7.09 -7.87 -0.35
C CYS A 100 6.88 -6.45 0.18
N CYS A 101 6.72 -6.24 1.49
CA CYS A 101 6.63 -4.90 2.06
C CYS A 101 7.87 -4.06 1.71
N TYR A 102 9.08 -4.61 1.90
CA TYR A 102 10.32 -3.93 1.52
C TYR A 102 10.41 -3.69 0.01
N GLN A 103 10.06 -4.69 -0.80
CA GLN A 103 10.11 -4.57 -2.26
C GLN A 103 9.13 -3.50 -2.77
N ALA A 104 7.95 -3.37 -2.16
CA ALA A 104 6.97 -2.38 -2.53
C ALA A 104 7.42 -0.95 -2.21
N VAL A 105 7.95 -0.73 -1.02
CA VAL A 105 8.50 0.59 -0.65
C VAL A 105 9.73 0.94 -1.49
N LYS A 106 10.61 -0.02 -1.78
CA LYS A 106 11.73 0.17 -2.71
C LYS A 106 11.25 0.54 -4.12
N SER A 107 10.17 -0.08 -4.59
CA SER A 107 9.55 0.25 -5.88
C SER A 107 9.00 1.68 -5.90
N TYR A 108 8.34 2.10 -4.83
CA TYR A 108 7.86 3.48 -4.68
C TYR A 108 9.02 4.49 -4.69
N LEU A 109 10.06 4.26 -3.90
CA LEU A 109 11.25 5.15 -3.87
C LEU A 109 11.93 5.24 -5.24
N SER A 110 12.06 4.11 -5.94
CA SER A 110 12.64 4.09 -7.29
C SER A 110 11.83 4.90 -8.30
N TRP A 111 10.50 4.90 -8.17
CA TRP A 111 9.61 5.74 -8.97
C TRP A 111 9.76 7.22 -8.57
N ARG A 112 9.71 7.52 -7.27
CA ARG A 112 9.86 8.87 -6.70
C ARG A 112 11.14 9.54 -7.18
N THR A 113 12.28 8.86 -7.08
CA THR A 113 13.59 9.41 -7.48
C THR A 113 13.69 9.69 -8.98
N ARG A 114 13.06 8.87 -9.84
CA ARG A 114 13.02 9.15 -11.29
C ARG A 114 12.19 10.39 -11.57
N ALA A 115 11.00 10.46 -10.97
CA ALA A 115 10.13 11.62 -11.11
C ALA A 115 10.85 12.91 -10.66
N THR A 116 11.61 12.90 -9.56
CA THR A 116 12.37 14.08 -9.12
C THR A 116 13.53 14.42 -10.04
N ASN A 117 14.25 13.43 -10.58
CA ASN A 117 15.36 13.69 -11.50
C ASN A 117 14.90 14.33 -12.82
N ASP A 118 13.72 13.97 -13.31
CA ASP A 118 13.14 14.55 -14.53
C ASP A 118 12.82 16.05 -14.38
N TYR A 119 12.65 16.57 -13.15
CA TYR A 119 12.49 18.02 -12.89
C TYR A 119 13.80 18.77 -12.66
N CYS A 120 14.92 18.10 -12.39
CA CYS A 120 16.22 18.76 -12.20
C CYS A 120 17.06 18.86 -13.48
N THR A 121 16.67 18.17 -14.56
CA THR A 121 17.35 18.19 -15.85
C THR A 121 16.64 18.99 -16.95
N ALA A 122 15.60 19.76 -16.60
CA ALA A 122 14.93 20.73 -17.47
C ALA A 122 15.21 22.15 -17.00
#